data_AF-A0A401FLP7-F1
#
_entry.id   AF-A0A401FLP7-F1
#
_cell.length_a   1.000
_cell.length_b   1.000
_cell.length_c   1.000
_cell.angle_alpha   90.00
_cell.angle_beta   90.00
_cell.angle_gamma   90.00
#
_symmetry.space_group_name_H-M   'P 1'
#
loop_
_entity.id
_entity.type
_entity.pdbx_description
1 polymer ?
#
loop_
_entity_poly.entity_id
_entity_poly.type
_entity_poly.pdbx_seq_one_letter_code
_entity_poly.pdbx_strand_id
1 'polypeptide(L)'
;MADNFIVTTTENIPGKDYEVIGEVFGLTTQSKNVVRNIGAGLKNIVGGEIKDYTNMLEEARDVAVNRLRDNAKKWVLMQLS
;
A
#
# COMPACT_ATOMS: atom_id res chain seq x y z
N MET A 1 17.12 -3.74 4.73
CA MET A 1 16.89 -2.94 5.96
C MET A 1 15.41 -3.04 6.22
N ALA A 2 15.00 -3.66 7.33
CA ALA A 2 13.58 -3.73 7.69
C ALA A 2 13.11 -2.33 8.13
N ASP A 3 11.97 -1.89 7.59
CA ASP A 3 11.45 -0.53 7.73
C ASP A 3 10.99 -0.22 9.17
N ASN A 4 11.59 0.78 9.80
CA ASN A 4 11.31 1.25 11.16
C ASN A 4 9.97 2.02 11.33
N PHE A 5 8.98 1.83 10.45
CA PHE A 5 7.69 2.53 10.51
C PHE A 5 6.55 1.59 10.87
N ILE A 6 5.83 1.91 11.95
CA ILE A 6 4.57 1.27 12.29
C ILE A 6 3.49 1.82 11.35
N VAL A 7 2.79 0.93 10.64
CA VAL A 7 1.62 1.26 9.83
C VAL A 7 0.43 0.58 10.47
N THR A 8 -0.58 1.34 10.82
CA THR A 8 -1.80 0.83 11.47
C THR A 8 -3.04 1.46 10.84
N THR A 9 -4.15 0.74 10.88
CA THR A 9 -5.48 1.26 10.54
C THR A 9 -6.18 1.90 11.74
N THR A 10 -5.60 1.80 12.94
CA THR A 10 -6.11 2.42 14.16
C THR A 10 -5.56 3.83 14.32
N GLU A 11 -6.39 4.71 14.85
CA GLU A 11 -6.03 6.07 15.24
C GLU A 11 -5.14 6.10 16.48
N ASN A 12 -5.25 5.09 17.35
CA ASN A 12 -4.47 4.95 18.58
C ASN A 12 -3.63 3.67 18.62
N ILE A 13 -2.39 3.80 19.10
CA ILE A 13 -1.50 2.67 19.43
C ILE A 13 -1.33 2.61 20.95
N PRO A 14 -1.94 1.62 21.63
CA PRO A 14 -1.86 1.50 23.08
C PRO A 14 -0.42 1.43 23.60
N GLY A 15 -0.12 2.20 24.65
CA GLY A 15 1.20 2.20 25.30
C GLY A 15 2.31 2.88 24.50
N LYS A 16 1.96 3.73 23.52
CA LYS A 16 2.90 4.52 22.74
C LYS A 16 2.49 5.99 22.75
N ASP A 17 3.43 6.85 23.11
CA ASP A 17 3.29 8.30 22.96
C ASP A 17 3.82 8.72 21.59
N TYR A 18 3.06 9.55 20.87
CA TYR A 18 3.42 10.07 19.55
C TYR A 18 2.68 11.38 19.27
N GLU A 19 3.22 12.19 18.36
CA GLU A 19 2.59 13.41 17.87
C GLU A 19 2.16 13.23 16.41
N VAL A 20 1.05 13.89 16.04
CA VAL A 20 0.59 13.93 14.65
C VAL A 20 1.29 15.08 13.95
N ILE A 21 2.17 14.74 13.02
CA ILE A 21 3.06 15.69 12.36
C ILE A 21 2.55 16.14 10.98
N GLY A 22 1.65 15.37 10.36
CA GLY A 22 1.05 15.69 9.07
C GLY A 22 0.49 14.47 8.36
N GLU A 23 -0.14 14.69 7.21
CA GLU A 23 -0.66 13.63 6.34
C GLU A 23 0.38 13.18 5.31
N VAL A 24 0.35 11.90 4.97
CA VAL A 24 1.17 11.29 3.93
C VAL A 24 0.35 10.30 3.13
N PHE A 25 0.67 10.14 1.85
CA PHE A 25 -0.08 9.28 0.94
C PHE A 25 0.84 8.31 0.21
N GLY A 26 0.34 7.09 -0.01
CA GLY A 26 0.95 6.10 -0.87
C GLY A 26 -0.07 5.69 -1.93
N LEU A 27 0.26 5.90 -3.21
CA LEU A 27 -0.66 5.68 -4.32
C LEU A 27 0.02 4.82 -5.39
N THR A 28 -0.76 3.96 -6.04
CA THR A 28 -0.36 3.25 -7.24
C THR A 28 -1.54 3.11 -8.18
N THR A 29 -1.25 2.91 -9.46
CA THR A 29 -2.25 2.76 -10.52
C THR A 29 -1.92 1.54 -11.36
N GLN A 30 -2.94 0.80 -11.75
CA GLN A 30 -2.79 -0.33 -12.67
C GLN A 30 -3.24 0.05 -14.09
N SER A 31 -2.53 -0.46 -15.10
CA SER A 31 -2.82 -0.11 -16.49
C SER A 31 -4.02 -0.89 -17.05
N LYS A 32 -4.71 -0.30 -18.03
CA LYS A 32 -5.80 -0.97 -18.77
C LYS A 32 -5.35 -2.29 -19.40
N ASN A 33 -4.08 -2.40 -19.80
CA ASN A 33 -3.55 -3.62 -20.41
C ASN A 33 -3.42 -4.76 -19.39
N VAL A 34 -2.99 -4.46 -18.16
CA VAL A 34 -2.96 -5.46 -17.07
C VAL A 34 -4.37 -5.97 -16.79
N VAL A 35 -5.35 -5.07 -16.68
CA VAL A 35 -6.76 -5.44 -16.48
C VAL A 35 -7.30 -6.29 -17.63
N ARG A 36 -7.01 -5.91 -18.89
CA ARG A 36 -7.43 -6.66 -20.07
C ARG A 36 -6.82 -8.06 -20.12
N ASN A 37 -5.55 -8.19 -19.76
CA ASN A 37 -4.85 -9.47 -19.73
C ASN A 37 -5.45 -10.43 -18.68
N ILE A 38 -5.79 -9.92 -17.49
CA ILE A 38 -6.48 -10.71 -16.45
C ILE A 38 -7.89 -11.10 -16.91
N GLY A 39 -8.66 -10.17 -17.48
CA GLY A 39 -10.02 -10.41 -17.97
C GLY A 39 -10.10 -11.39 -19.15
N ALA A 40 -9.10 -11.39 -20.05
CA ALA A 40 -8.99 -12.37 -21.12
C ALA A 40 -8.64 -13.79 -20.59
N GLY A 41 -8.16 -13.88 -19.35
CA GLY A 41 -7.68 -15.08 -18.68
C GLY A 41 -8.64 -15.68 -17.63
N LEU A 42 -9.93 -15.31 -17.63
CA LEU A 42 -10.98 -15.72 -16.66
C LEU A 42 -11.25 -17.24 -16.52
N LYS A 43 -10.36 -18.10 -17.01
CA LYS A 43 -10.44 -19.56 -16.85
C LYS A 43 -10.19 -20.05 -15.42
N ASN A 44 -9.76 -19.17 -14.50
CA ASN A 44 -9.32 -19.51 -13.13
C ASN A 44 -10.17 -18.84 -12.04
N ILE A 45 -11.50 -18.88 -12.15
CA ILE A 45 -12.40 -18.43 -11.08
C ILE A 45 -12.50 -19.54 -10.03
N VAL A 46 -12.16 -19.24 -8.78
CA VAL A 46 -12.27 -20.18 -7.64
C VAL A 46 -13.11 -19.51 -6.56
N GLY A 47 -14.28 -20.09 -6.24
CA GLY A 47 -15.13 -19.56 -5.17
C GLY A 47 -15.69 -18.14 -5.42
N GLY A 48 -15.71 -17.67 -6.67
CA GLY A 48 -16.13 -16.31 -7.02
C GLY A 48 -14.99 -15.29 -7.11
N GLU A 49 -13.76 -15.69 -6.79
CA GLU A 49 -12.57 -14.85 -6.93
C GLU A 49 -11.81 -15.15 -8.23
N ILE A 50 -11.26 -14.10 -8.85
CA ILE A 50 -10.34 -14.21 -9.99
C ILE A 50 -8.93 -14.12 -9.43
N LYS A 51 -8.22 -15.25 -9.31
CA LYS A 51 -6.92 -15.34 -8.63
C LYS A 51 -5.91 -14.29 -9.11
N ASP A 52 -5.81 -14.07 -10.41
CA ASP A 52 -4.86 -13.10 -10.98
C ASP A 52 -5.25 -11.65 -10.63
N TYR A 53 -6.55 -11.36 -10.47
CA TYR A 53 -7.02 -10.06 -10.02
C TYR A 53 -6.72 -9.86 -8.52
N THR A 54 -6.94 -10.90 -7.70
CA THR A 54 -6.58 -10.88 -6.28
C THR A 54 -5.09 -10.61 -6.10
N ASN A 55 -4.22 -11.35 -6.79
CA ASN A 55 -2.77 -11.14 -6.74
C ASN A 55 -2.37 -9.72 -7.16
N MET A 56 -2.98 -9.18 -8.23
CA MET A 56 -2.72 -7.81 -8.69
C MET A 56 -3.11 -6.77 -7.63
N LEU A 57 -4.24 -6.95 -6.95
CA LEU A 57 -4.69 -6.04 -5.90
C LEU A 57 -3.80 -6.11 -4.67
N GLU A 58 -3.32 -7.31 -4.30
CA GLU A 58 -2.35 -7.48 -3.22
C GLU A 58 -1.03 -6.77 -3.54
N GLU A 59 -0.48 -6.96 -4.73
CA GLU A 59 0.73 -6.26 -5.17
C GLU A 59 0.53 -4.73 -5.19
N ALA A 60 -0.63 -4.27 -5.68
CA ALA A 60 -0.96 -2.85 -5.69
C ALA A 60 -0.98 -2.27 -4.27
N ARG A 61 -1.59 -2.97 -3.32
CA ARG A 61 -1.62 -2.56 -1.91
C ARG A 61 -0.21 -2.49 -1.33
N ASP A 62 0.62 -3.51 -1.57
CA ASP A 62 1.98 -3.56 -1.01
C ASP A 62 2.86 -2.42 -1.57
N VAL A 63 2.76 -2.13 -2.88
CA VAL A 63 3.43 -0.97 -3.49
C VAL A 63 2.94 0.35 -2.90
N ALA A 64 1.62 0.52 -2.71
CA ALA A 64 1.06 1.73 -2.13
C ALA A 64 1.56 1.94 -0.69
N VAL A 65 1.55 0.89 0.14
CA VAL A 65 2.03 0.97 1.53
C VAL A 65 3.54 1.25 1.59
N ASN A 66 4.35 0.68 0.70
CA ASN A 66 5.77 1.00 0.65
C ASN A 66 6.01 2.47 0.28
N ARG A 67 5.29 3.00 -0.71
CA ARG A 67 5.33 4.44 -1.06
C ARG A 67 4.89 5.33 0.10
N LEU A 68 3.89 4.90 0.88
CA LEU A 68 3.44 5.61 2.09
C LEU A 68 4.59 5.74 3.10
N ARG A 69 5.31 4.64 3.38
CA ARG A 69 6.46 4.62 4.29
C ARG A 69 7.60 5.51 3.79
N ASP A 70 7.91 5.44 2.49
CA ASP A 70 8.94 6.28 1.88
C ASP A 70 8.61 7.76 1.99
N ASN A 71 7.35 8.13 1.77
CA ASN A 71 6.89 9.51 1.89
C ASN A 71 6.91 9.98 3.35
N ALA A 72 6.51 9.14 4.31
CA ALA A 72 6.66 9.43 5.74
C ALA A 72 8.12 9.70 6.12
N LYS A 73 9.05 8.87 5.63
CA LYS A 73 10.49 9.05 5.87
C LYS A 73 11.02 10.36 5.29
N LYS A 74 10.64 10.70 4.05
CA LYS A 74 11.05 11.98 3.42
C LYS A 74 10.54 13.17 4.20
N TRP A 75 9.30 13.12 4.65
CA TRP A 75 8.68 14.21 5.41
C TRP A 75 9.46 14.51 6.69
N VAL A 76 9.81 13.49 7.47
CA VAL A 76 10.62 13.64 8.69
C VAL A 76 12.00 14.26 8.39
N LEU A 77 12.65 13.83 7.30
CA LEU A 77 13.95 14.37 6.91
C LEU A 77 13.90 15.86 6.52
N MET A 78 12.80 16.31 5.89
CA MET A 78 12.63 17.72 5.48
C MET A 78 12.44 18.66 6.67
N GLN A 79 12.00 18.16 7.82
CA GLN A 79 11.75 18.99 9.01
C GLN A 79 13.00 19.16 9.90
N LEU A 80 14.02 18.32 9.67
CA LEU A 80 15.30 18.34 10.40
C LEU A 80 16.38 19.16 9.67
N SER A 81 16.07 19.69 8.48
CA SER A 81 16.95 20.53 7.64
C SER A 81 16.49 21.98 7.66
#